data_AF-A0A5C6AET1-F1
#
_entry.id   AF-A0A5C6AET1-F1
#
_cell.length_a   1.000
_cell.length_b   1.000
_cell.length_c   1.000
_cell.angle_alpha   90.00
_cell.angle_beta   90.00
_cell.angle_gamma   90.00
#
_symmetry.space_group_name_H-M   'P 1'
#
loop_
_entity.id
_entity.type
_entity.pdbx_description
1 polymer ?
#
loop_
_entity_poly.entity_id
_entity_poly.type
_entity_poly.pdbx_seq_one_letter_code
_entity_poly.pdbx_strand_id
1 'polypeptide(L)'
;MLDPQRYPKQELAELYRARWNQELDLRSIKTTMQMDVLRCKTPESVRKEAWTHLLAYNLIRTVMAQAAAKHGVLPRTLSFKGAMQTLEAFQPLIAQIGPRNRSRRSHFYQELLDAIATHRVANRPDRFEPRRKKKRKAPYDLLMKSRAETKLDILKRVSKN
;
A
#
# COMPACT_ATOMS: atom_id res chain seq x y z
N MET A 1 -24.49 -10.58 -10.02
CA MET A 1 -25.04 -9.30 -10.53
C MET A 1 -25.33 -9.50 -12.00
N LEU A 2 -26.62 -9.54 -12.40
CA LEU A 2 -27.04 -9.89 -13.77
C LEU A 2 -27.81 -8.77 -14.48
N ASP A 3 -28.13 -7.68 -13.79
CA ASP A 3 -28.89 -6.54 -14.34
C ASP A 3 -27.92 -5.47 -14.91
N PRO A 4 -27.86 -5.28 -16.23
CA PRO A 4 -26.94 -4.33 -16.87
C PRO A 4 -27.34 -2.86 -16.71
N GLN A 5 -28.63 -2.55 -16.42
CA GLN A 5 -29.07 -1.18 -16.16
C GLN A 5 -28.70 -0.75 -14.74
N ARG A 6 -28.77 -1.68 -13.79
CA ARG A 6 -28.38 -1.44 -12.40
C ARG A 6 -26.87 -1.48 -12.15
N TYR A 7 -26.13 -2.23 -12.98
CA TYR A 7 -24.67 -2.35 -12.88
C TYR A 7 -24.01 -2.08 -14.22
N PRO A 8 -23.78 -0.81 -14.57
CA PRO A 8 -23.11 -0.43 -15.81
C PRO A 8 -21.75 -1.13 -15.94
N LYS A 9 -21.43 -1.58 -17.15
CA LYS A 9 -20.17 -2.25 -17.47
C LYS A 9 -18.94 -1.48 -16.99
N GLN A 10 -18.98 -0.15 -17.10
CA GLN A 10 -17.88 0.72 -16.72
C GLN A 10 -17.64 0.72 -15.20
N GLU A 11 -18.70 0.84 -14.40
CA GLU A 11 -18.60 0.78 -12.93
C GLU A 11 -18.06 -0.57 -12.46
N LEU A 12 -18.52 -1.67 -13.07
CA LEU A 12 -17.99 -3.00 -12.79
C LEU A 12 -16.50 -3.12 -13.12
N ALA A 13 -16.07 -2.55 -14.25
CA ALA A 13 -14.66 -2.53 -14.64
C ALA A 13 -13.80 -1.70 -13.67
N GLU A 14 -14.30 -0.55 -13.21
CA GLU A 14 -13.63 0.30 -12.22
C GLU A 14 -13.52 -0.40 -10.86
N LEU A 15 -14.59 -1.03 -10.38
CA LEU A 15 -14.57 -1.84 -9.15
C LEU A 15 -13.59 -3.01 -9.27
N TYR A 16 -13.58 -3.69 -10.42
CA TYR A 16 -12.64 -4.80 -10.65
C TYR A 16 -11.18 -4.32 -10.65
N ARG A 17 -10.89 -3.14 -11.24
CA ARG A 17 -9.57 -2.50 -11.13
C ARG A 17 -9.25 -2.15 -9.68
N ALA A 18 -10.22 -1.62 -8.92
CA ALA A 18 -10.05 -1.25 -7.53
C ALA A 18 -9.76 -2.45 -6.61
N ARG A 19 -10.17 -3.66 -6.98
CA ARG A 19 -9.83 -4.91 -6.26
C ARG A 19 -8.33 -5.10 -6.10
N TRP A 20 -7.52 -4.66 -7.08
CA TRP A 20 -6.06 -4.76 -7.00
C TRP A 20 -5.47 -4.03 -5.79
N ASN A 21 -6.17 -3.02 -5.26
CA ASN A 21 -5.73 -2.35 -4.05
C ASN A 21 -5.62 -3.31 -2.85
N GLN A 22 -6.46 -4.35 -2.80
CA GLN A 22 -6.36 -5.37 -1.74
C GLN A 22 -5.03 -6.13 -1.79
N GLU A 23 -4.48 -6.38 -2.98
CA GLU A 23 -3.18 -7.04 -3.13
C GLU A 23 -2.05 -6.14 -2.64
N LEU A 24 -2.14 -4.83 -2.89
CA LEU A 24 -1.22 -3.84 -2.36
C LEU A 24 -1.33 -3.72 -0.83
N ASP A 25 -2.55 -3.80 -0.28
CA ASP A 25 -2.81 -3.80 1.15
C ASP A 25 -2.18 -5.02 1.84
N LEU A 26 -2.40 -6.21 1.29
CA LEU A 26 -1.77 -7.45 1.76
C LEU A 26 -0.24 -7.39 1.66
N ARG A 27 0.30 -6.80 0.58
CA ARG A 27 1.75 -6.60 0.43
C ARG A 27 2.30 -5.65 1.51
N SER A 28 1.59 -4.57 1.85
CA SER A 28 2.01 -3.67 2.91
C SER A 28 2.14 -4.40 4.24
N ILE A 29 1.14 -5.21 4.60
CA ILE A 29 1.16 -6.00 5.84
C ILE A 29 2.28 -7.06 5.81
N LYS A 30 2.32 -7.89 4.76
CA LYS A 30 3.26 -9.01 4.69
C LYS A 30 4.70 -8.56 4.53
N THR A 31 4.98 -7.63 3.63
CA THR A 31 6.35 -7.28 3.22
C THR A 31 6.83 -5.99 3.86
N THR A 32 6.05 -4.91 3.83
CA THR A 32 6.51 -3.63 4.38
C THR A 32 6.62 -3.70 5.90
N MET A 33 5.65 -4.34 6.56
CA MET A 33 5.66 -4.57 8.00
C MET A 33 6.30 -5.90 8.42
N GLN A 34 6.87 -6.67 7.47
CA GLN A 34 7.60 -7.91 7.73
C GLN A 34 6.78 -9.01 8.44
N MET A 35 5.46 -9.03 8.27
CA MET A 35 4.59 -10.09 8.82
C MET A 35 4.78 -11.45 8.11
N ASP A 36 5.58 -11.53 7.05
CA ASP A 36 5.93 -12.77 6.37
C ASP A 36 6.85 -13.69 7.20
N VAL A 37 7.52 -13.16 8.23
CA VAL A 37 8.33 -13.93 9.17
C VAL A 37 7.96 -13.56 10.62
N LEU A 38 7.21 -14.44 11.28
CA LEU A 38 6.79 -14.27 12.68
C LEU A 38 7.83 -14.86 13.65
N ARG A 39 8.02 -14.20 14.79
CA ARG A 39 9.08 -14.54 15.77
C ARG A 39 8.60 -15.45 16.88
N CYS A 40 7.29 -15.43 17.18
CA CYS A 40 6.72 -16.23 18.24
C CYS A 40 6.78 -17.73 17.92
N LYS A 41 6.97 -18.56 18.96
CA LYS A 41 7.13 -20.03 18.82
C LYS A 41 5.91 -20.85 19.25
N THR A 42 4.90 -20.22 19.84
CA THR A 42 3.66 -20.91 20.26
C THR A 42 2.47 -20.44 19.41
N PRO A 43 1.50 -21.32 19.12
CA PRO A 43 0.35 -20.95 18.28
C PRO A 43 -0.43 -19.75 18.80
N GLU A 44 -0.58 -19.63 20.12
CA GLU A 44 -1.29 -18.51 20.72
C GLU A 44 -0.55 -17.17 20.57
N SER A 45 0.75 -17.15 20.83
CA SER A 45 1.58 -15.95 20.66
C SER A 45 1.72 -15.56 19.19
N VAL A 46 1.77 -16.52 18.27
CA VAL A 46 1.74 -16.28 16.81
C VAL A 46 0.46 -15.55 16.39
N ARG A 47 -0.71 -15.97 16.91
CA ARG A 47 -1.97 -15.25 16.65
C ARG A 47 -1.91 -13.81 17.19
N LYS A 48 -1.39 -13.61 18.40
CA LYS A 48 -1.22 -12.28 18.99
C LYS A 48 -0.31 -11.40 18.14
N GLU A 49 0.82 -11.94 17.66
CA GLU A 49 1.75 -11.24 16.77
C GLU A 49 1.08 -10.82 15.45
N ALA A 50 0.31 -11.71 14.82
CA ALA A 50 -0.44 -11.39 13.61
C ALA A 50 -1.50 -10.29 13.85
N TRP A 51 -2.23 -10.36 14.97
CA TRP A 51 -3.20 -9.32 15.35
C TRP A 51 -2.53 -7.97 15.61
N THR A 52 -1.34 -7.94 16.21
CA THR A 52 -0.56 -6.71 16.41
C THR A 52 -0.18 -6.08 15.07
N HIS A 53 0.23 -6.86 14.07
CA HIS A 53 0.49 -6.35 12.72
C HIS A 53 -0.76 -5.75 12.09
N LEU A 54 -1.91 -6.42 12.20
CA LEU A 54 -3.18 -5.90 11.67
C LEU A 54 -3.61 -4.60 12.39
N LEU A 55 -3.42 -4.54 13.71
CA LEU A 55 -3.70 -3.33 14.49
C LEU A 55 -2.81 -2.18 14.03
N ALA A 56 -1.49 -2.38 13.97
CA ALA A 56 -0.54 -1.36 13.53
C ALA A 56 -0.83 -0.91 12.08
N TYR A 57 -1.17 -1.83 11.17
CA TYR A 57 -1.58 -1.50 9.81
C TYR A 57 -2.79 -0.55 9.78
N ASN A 58 -3.84 -0.87 10.54
CA ASN A 58 -5.06 -0.05 10.59
C ASN A 58 -4.82 1.31 11.25
N LEU A 59 -3.94 1.39 12.26
CA LEU A 59 -3.54 2.65 12.86
C LEU A 59 -2.81 3.54 11.85
N ILE A 60 -1.82 3.00 11.13
CA ILE A 60 -1.10 3.74 10.08
C ILE A 60 -2.08 4.20 9.00
N ARG A 61 -3.00 3.32 8.53
CA ARG A 61 -4.01 3.67 7.54
C ARG A 61 -4.95 4.78 8.00
N THR A 62 -5.31 4.79 9.28
CA THR A 62 -6.13 5.86 9.88
C THR A 62 -5.39 7.20 9.87
N VAL A 63 -4.11 7.22 10.29
CA VAL A 63 -3.29 8.44 10.27
C VAL A 63 -3.10 8.95 8.84
N MET A 64 -2.86 8.04 7.89
CA MET A 64 -2.82 8.40 6.46
C MET A 64 -4.13 9.00 5.98
N ALA A 65 -5.29 8.44 6.38
CA ALA A 65 -6.59 8.99 6.00
C ALA A 65 -6.81 10.40 6.56
N GLN A 66 -6.36 10.65 7.79
CA GLN A 66 -6.42 11.98 8.42
C GLN A 66 -5.50 12.98 7.71
N ALA A 67 -4.28 12.58 7.35
CA ALA A 67 -3.38 13.40 6.55
C ALA A 67 -3.98 13.71 5.19
N ALA A 68 -4.53 12.70 4.52
CA ALA A 68 -5.17 12.87 3.22
C ALA A 68 -6.37 13.84 3.30
N ALA A 69 -7.22 13.71 4.31
CA ALA A 69 -8.33 14.62 4.56
C ALA A 69 -7.85 16.06 4.81
N LYS A 70 -6.81 16.25 5.64
CA LYS A 70 -6.22 17.57 5.91
C LYS A 70 -5.72 18.27 4.65
N HIS A 71 -5.15 17.51 3.70
CA HIS A 71 -4.56 18.06 2.48
C HIS A 71 -5.45 17.94 1.23
N GLY A 72 -6.73 17.56 1.40
CA GLY A 72 -7.68 17.45 0.28
C GLY A 72 -7.29 16.43 -0.77
N VAL A 73 -6.65 15.32 -0.39
CA VAL A 73 -6.22 14.27 -1.32
C VAL A 73 -6.77 12.90 -0.98
N LEU A 74 -6.71 11.97 -1.92
CA LEU A 74 -7.16 10.60 -1.69
C LEU A 74 -6.13 9.85 -0.85
N PRO A 75 -6.54 9.11 0.22
CA PRO A 75 -5.62 8.34 1.06
C PRO A 75 -4.73 7.37 0.29
N ARG A 76 -5.22 6.83 -0.83
CA ARG A 76 -4.46 5.89 -1.70
C ARG A 76 -3.33 6.55 -2.50
N THR A 77 -3.29 7.88 -2.56
CA THR A 77 -2.18 8.62 -3.17
C THR A 77 -0.99 8.77 -2.23
N LEU A 78 -1.15 8.46 -0.94
CA LEU A 78 -0.09 8.51 0.06
C LEU A 78 0.64 7.17 0.16
N SER A 79 1.95 7.23 0.37
CA SER A 79 2.83 6.07 0.48
C SER A 79 2.72 5.46 1.87
N PHE A 80 2.28 4.20 1.96
CA PHE A 80 2.22 3.47 3.24
C PHE A 80 3.61 3.34 3.88
N LYS A 81 4.64 3.00 3.09
CA LYS A 81 6.02 2.92 3.59
C LYS A 81 6.52 4.26 4.09
N GLY A 82 6.22 5.34 3.36
CA GLY A 82 6.57 6.70 3.78
C GLY A 82 5.93 7.04 5.12
N ALA A 83 4.61 6.84 5.24
CA ALA A 83 3.89 7.09 6.48
C ALA A 83 4.42 6.30 7.68
N MET A 84 4.76 5.03 7.50
CA MET A 84 5.38 4.19 8.54
C MET A 84 6.73 4.75 8.99
N GLN A 85 7.60 5.13 8.04
CA GLN A 85 8.91 5.72 8.34
C GLN A 85 8.79 7.10 9.03
N THR A 86 7.81 7.91 8.64
CA THR A 86 7.52 9.18 9.30
C THR A 86 7.07 8.95 10.75
N LEU A 87 6.18 7.98 11.00
CA LEU A 87 5.73 7.63 12.34
C LEU A 87 6.89 7.13 13.22
N GLU A 88 7.78 6.30 12.68
CA GLU A 88 9.00 5.86 13.37
C GLU A 88 9.90 7.05 13.72
N ALA A 89 10.11 7.98 12.79
CA ALA A 89 10.92 9.18 13.02
C ALA A 89 10.33 10.12 14.09
N PHE A 90 9.00 10.17 14.21
CA PHE A 90 8.30 10.98 15.22
C PHE A 90 8.20 10.29 16.58
N GLN A 91 8.54 9.01 16.71
CA GLN A 91 8.44 8.24 17.96
C GLN A 91 9.12 8.93 19.17
N PRO A 92 10.34 9.50 19.06
CA PRO A 92 10.99 10.16 20.19
C PRO A 92 10.21 11.39 20.67
N LEU A 93 9.63 12.15 19.75
CA LEU A 93 8.81 13.32 20.08
C LEU A 93 7.53 12.90 20.80
N ILE A 94 6.86 11.85 20.30
CA ILE A 94 5.66 11.29 20.94
C ILE A 94 5.98 10.81 22.37
N ALA A 95 7.12 10.14 22.56
CA ALA A 95 7.52 9.63 23.87
C ALA A 95 7.85 10.74 24.90
N GLN A 96 8.38 11.88 24.44
CA GLN A 96 8.70 13.01 25.31
C GLN A 96 7.46 13.84 25.69
N ILE A 97 6.38 13.77 24.92
CA ILE A 97 5.15 14.50 25.21
C ILE A 97 4.38 13.75 26.31
N GLY A 98 4.56 14.20 27.55
CA GLY A 98 3.76 13.73 28.67
C GLY A 98 2.25 14.01 28.48
N PRO A 99 1.37 13.26 29.16
CA PRO A 99 -0.09 13.31 28.95
C PRO A 99 -0.73 14.66 29.27
N ARG A 100 -0.01 15.56 29.96
CA ARG A 100 -0.53 16.82 30.51
C ARG A 100 -0.51 18.00 29.55
N ASN A 101 0.15 17.92 28.39
CA ASN A 101 0.22 19.04 27.44
C ASN A 101 -0.53 18.77 26.13
N ARG A 102 -1.87 18.94 26.18
CA ARG A 102 -2.77 18.70 25.05
C ARG A 102 -2.44 19.56 23.82
N SER A 103 -2.09 20.83 24.02
CA SER A 103 -1.80 21.76 22.92
C SER A 103 -0.53 21.36 22.17
N ARG A 104 0.56 21.04 22.88
CA ARG A 104 1.79 20.54 22.25
C ARG A 104 1.54 19.24 21.49
N ARG A 105 0.81 18.29 22.09
CA ARG A 105 0.44 17.03 21.41
C ARG A 105 -0.33 17.29 20.13
N SER A 106 -1.31 18.18 20.17
CA SER A 106 -2.09 18.56 18.98
C SER A 106 -1.19 19.16 17.90
N HIS A 107 -0.27 20.05 18.26
CA HIS A 107 0.65 20.68 17.32
C HIS A 107 1.56 19.66 16.62
N PHE A 108 2.27 18.81 17.38
CA PHE A 108 3.12 17.77 16.78
C PHE A 108 2.34 16.76 15.94
N TYR A 109 1.10 16.46 16.35
CA TYR A 109 0.25 15.60 15.55
C TYR A 109 -0.11 16.26 14.20
N GLN A 110 -0.35 17.58 14.18
CA GLN A 110 -0.55 18.30 12.92
C GLN A 110 0.70 18.25 12.02
N GLU A 111 1.89 18.46 12.58
CA GLU A 111 3.16 18.36 11.85
C GLU A 111 3.40 16.96 11.28
N LEU A 112 3.05 15.92 12.05
CA LEU A 112 3.09 14.53 11.59
C LEU A 112 2.19 14.33 10.35
N LEU A 113 0.95 14.85 10.39
CA LEU A 113 0.04 14.76 9.23
C LEU A 113 0.61 15.50 8.01
N ASP A 114 1.21 16.68 8.22
CA ASP A 114 1.87 17.45 7.16
C ASP A 114 3.02 16.67 6.53
N ALA A 115 3.88 16.09 7.36
CA ALA A 115 5.01 15.28 6.90
C ALA A 115 4.55 14.05 6.11
N ILE A 116 3.54 13.32 6.58
CA ILE A 116 2.98 12.15 5.90
C ILE A 116 2.44 12.53 4.50
N ALA A 117 1.79 13.69 4.37
CA ALA A 117 1.19 14.13 3.11
C ALA A 117 2.23 14.43 2.00
N THR A 118 3.49 14.66 2.36
CA THR A 118 4.60 14.84 1.41
C THR A 118 4.95 13.53 0.68
N HIS A 119 4.73 12.38 1.31
CA HIS A 119 5.08 11.08 0.78
C HIS A 119 4.02 10.56 -0.20
N ARG A 120 4.04 11.07 -1.44
CA ARG A 120 3.09 10.67 -2.49
C ARG A 120 3.58 9.51 -3.35
N VAL A 121 2.65 8.62 -3.70
CA VAL A 121 2.87 7.58 -4.71
C VAL A 121 2.70 8.20 -6.09
N ALA A 122 3.62 7.90 -7.00
CA ALA A 122 3.56 8.40 -8.38
C ALA A 122 2.30 7.88 -9.10
N ASN A 123 1.60 8.77 -9.82
CA ASN A 123 0.52 8.37 -10.70
C ASN A 123 1.08 7.66 -11.95
N ARG A 124 0.80 6.36 -12.09
CA ARG A 124 1.27 5.52 -13.20
C ARG A 124 0.11 4.63 -13.68
N PRO A 125 -0.87 5.21 -14.38
CA PRO A 125 -2.04 4.46 -14.84
C PRO A 125 -1.62 3.38 -15.84
N ASP A 126 -2.41 2.30 -15.89
CA ASP A 126 -2.29 1.19 -16.84
C ASP A 126 -0.89 0.54 -16.91
N ARG A 127 -0.14 0.59 -15.81
CA ARG A 127 1.15 -0.09 -15.71
C ARG A 127 0.96 -1.60 -15.79
N PHE A 128 1.49 -2.18 -16.85
CA PHE A 128 1.71 -3.62 -16.96
C PHE A 128 3.20 -3.95 -17.05
N GLU A 129 3.56 -5.12 -16.53
CA GLU A 129 4.92 -5.68 -16.63
C GLU A 129 4.82 -7.08 -17.25
N PRO A 130 5.76 -7.47 -18.12
CA PRO A 130 5.84 -8.83 -18.60
C PRO A 130 5.91 -9.81 -17.43
N ARG A 131 5.07 -10.85 -17.43
CA ARG A 131 5.10 -11.95 -16.44
C ARG A 131 6.28 -12.89 -16.71
N ARG A 132 7.50 -12.36 -16.74
CA ARG A 132 8.74 -13.05 -17.05
C ARG A 132 9.83 -12.69 -16.04
N LYS A 133 10.74 -13.63 -15.74
CA LYS A 133 11.80 -13.44 -14.74
C LYS A 133 13.18 -13.54 -15.39
N LYS A 134 14.16 -12.79 -14.87
CA LYS A 134 15.56 -12.92 -15.32
C LYS A 134 16.27 -14.16 -14.75
N LYS A 135 15.75 -14.77 -13.68
CA LYS A 135 16.37 -15.92 -13.01
C LYS A 135 15.88 -17.25 -13.60
N ARG A 136 16.83 -18.18 -13.84
CA ARG A 136 16.65 -19.47 -14.56
C ARG A 136 15.90 -20.58 -13.81
N LYS A 137 15.59 -20.40 -12.51
CA LYS A 137 14.81 -21.35 -11.69
C LYS A 137 13.58 -20.66 -11.11
N ALA A 138 12.58 -20.36 -11.94
CA ALA A 138 11.31 -19.82 -11.48
C ALA A 138 10.17 -20.35 -12.36
N PRO A 139 8.93 -20.45 -11.83
CA PRO A 139 7.77 -20.96 -12.56
C PRO A 139 7.25 -19.98 -13.64
N TYR A 140 8.12 -19.12 -14.18
CA TYR A 140 7.79 -18.10 -15.16
C TYR A 140 8.84 -18.10 -16.27
N ASP A 141 8.41 -17.83 -17.50
CA ASP A 141 9.29 -17.71 -18.65
C ASP A 141 10.45 -16.74 -18.38
N LEU A 142 11.58 -17.01 -19.03
CA LEU A 142 12.74 -16.13 -18.97
C LEU A 142 12.49 -14.82 -19.72
N LEU A 143 12.90 -13.72 -19.09
CA LEU A 143 12.97 -12.40 -19.70
C LEU A 143 14.29 -12.28 -20.47
N MET A 144 14.28 -12.77 -21.71
CA MET A 144 15.47 -12.82 -22.59
C MET A 144 15.70 -11.53 -23.39
N LYS A 145 14.68 -10.67 -23.50
CA LYS A 145 14.75 -9.36 -24.18
C LYS A 145 14.69 -8.22 -23.17
N SER A 146 14.94 -7.00 -23.64
CA SER A 146 14.71 -5.81 -22.81
C SER A 146 13.23 -5.74 -22.39
N ARG A 147 12.96 -5.08 -21.25
CA ARG A 147 11.58 -4.90 -20.78
C ARG A 147 10.76 -4.08 -21.76
N ALA A 148 11.38 -3.09 -22.40
CA ALA A 148 10.72 -2.24 -23.39
C ALA A 148 10.27 -3.06 -24.61
N GLU A 149 11.18 -3.86 -25.19
CA GLU A 149 10.85 -4.75 -26.31
C GLU A 149 9.76 -5.76 -25.95
N THR A 150 9.87 -6.39 -24.77
CA THR A 150 8.88 -7.38 -24.35
C THR A 150 7.50 -6.77 -24.16
N LYS A 151 7.41 -5.53 -23.66
CA LYS A 151 6.14 -4.80 -23.56
C LYS A 151 5.56 -4.48 -24.94
N LEU A 152 6.41 -4.08 -25.89
CA LEU A 152 6.00 -3.82 -27.27
C LEU A 152 5.47 -5.09 -27.94
N ASP A 153 6.14 -6.24 -27.74
CA ASP A 153 5.69 -7.53 -28.26
C ASP A 153 4.32 -7.94 -27.69
N ILE A 154 4.07 -7.68 -26.40
CA ILE A 154 2.77 -7.90 -25.76
C ILE A 154 1.69 -7.01 -26.40
N LEU A 155 1.96 -5.71 -26.58
CA LEU A 155 1.00 -4.78 -27.19
C LEU A 155 0.65 -5.18 -28.63
N LYS A 156 1.65 -5.58 -29.42
CA LYS A 156 1.44 -6.06 -30.80
C LYS A 156 0.55 -7.31 -30.87
N ARG A 157 0.61 -8.20 -29.86
CA ARG A 157 -0.26 -9.38 -29.80
C ARG A 157 -1.70 -9.03 -29.46
N VAL A 158 -1.90 -8.05 -28.57
CA VAL A 158 -3.24 -7.58 -28.19
C VAL A 158 -3.93 -6.87 -29.36
N SER A 159 -3.20 -6.14 -30.20
CA SER A 159 -3.76 -5.42 -31.37
C SER A 159 -4.14 -6.32 -32.56
N LYS A 160 -3.73 -7.59 -32.57
CA LYS A 160 -4.03 -8.53 -33.67
C LYS A 160 -5.27 -9.39 -33.43
N ASN A 161 -5.83 -9.33 -32.22
CA ASN A 161 -7.06 -10.01 -31.82
C ASN A 161 -8.17 -8.97 -31.65
#